data_AF-A0A1V6D7Y0-F1
#
_entry.id   AF-A0A1V6D7Y0-F1
#
_cell.length_a   1.000
_cell.length_b   1.000
_cell.length_c   1.000
_cell.angle_alpha   90.00
_cell.angle_beta   90.00
_cell.angle_gamma   90.00
#
_symmetry.space_group_name_H-M   'P 1'
#
loop_
_entity.id
_entity.type
_entity.pdbx_description
1 polymer ?
#
loop_
_entity_poly.entity_id
_entity_poly.type
_entity_poly.pdbx_seq_one_letter_code
_entity_poly.pdbx_strand_id
1 'polypeptide(L)'
;MKRTLIVVALVAFCFALYATAQDKAETKDRLFEMRTYTAAEGKLDALHARFRDHTNKLFAKHGMQIVGFWVPAEGPKAQNTLVYILAFANKEARDKAFEAFRSDPAWIKAKADSEVNGKLVEKVESVFLKPTDYSPIK
;
A
#
# COMPACT_ATOMS: atom_id res chain seq x y z
N MET A 1 6.06 51.04 4.68
CA MET A 1 4.86 50.26 4.32
C MET A 1 4.96 49.55 2.97
N LYS A 2 5.23 50.23 1.85
CA LYS A 2 5.25 49.59 0.51
C LYS A 2 6.32 48.49 0.33
N ARG A 3 7.51 48.64 0.92
CA ARG A 3 8.60 47.63 0.84
C ARG A 3 8.31 46.35 1.63
N THR A 4 7.65 46.45 2.79
CA THR A 4 7.28 45.31 3.64
C THR A 4 6.18 44.46 3.00
N LEU A 5 5.21 45.09 2.32
CA LEU A 5 4.16 44.37 1.59
C LEU A 5 4.73 43.54 0.41
N ILE A 6 5.76 44.03 -0.27
CA ILE A 6 6.38 43.34 -1.43
C ILE A 6 7.10 42.06 -0.98
N VAL A 7 7.82 42.10 0.15
CA VAL A 7 8.55 40.93 0.68
C VAL A 7 7.59 39.84 1.18
N VAL A 8 6.49 40.21 1.84
CA VAL A 8 5.47 39.24 2.30
C VAL A 8 4.76 38.59 1.11
N ALA A 9 4.46 39.35 0.05
CA ALA A 9 3.85 38.81 -1.17
C ALA A 9 4.79 37.85 -1.92
N LEU A 10 6.10 38.15 -1.98
CA LEU A 10 7.11 37.27 -2.59
C LEU A 10 7.30 35.95 -1.83
N VAL A 11 7.33 35.99 -0.49
CA VAL A 11 7.45 34.78 0.34
C VAL A 11 6.20 33.90 0.23
N ALA A 12 5.01 34.50 0.25
CA ALA A 12 3.75 33.77 0.06
C ALA A 12 3.64 33.15 -1.35
N PHE A 13 4.15 33.84 -2.37
CA PHE A 13 4.21 33.32 -3.75
C PHE A 13 5.22 32.18 -3.88
N CYS A 14 6.38 32.27 -3.24
CA CYS A 14 7.35 31.18 -3.19
C CYS A 14 6.82 29.94 -2.45
N PHE A 15 6.05 30.13 -1.37
CA PHE A 15 5.39 29.02 -0.65
C PHE A 15 4.27 28.38 -1.47
N ALA A 16 3.47 29.17 -2.19
CA ALA A 16 2.45 28.68 -3.10
C ALA A 16 3.05 27.90 -4.28
N LEU A 17 4.16 28.39 -4.85
CA LEU A 17 4.91 27.66 -5.88
C LEU A 17 5.47 26.33 -5.36
N TYR A 18 6.02 26.32 -4.14
CA TYR A 18 6.54 25.09 -3.51
C TYR A 18 5.42 24.06 -3.25
N ALA A 19 4.25 24.50 -2.77
CA ALA A 19 3.10 23.64 -2.53
C ALA A 19 2.56 23.04 -3.84
N THR A 20 2.52 23.81 -4.94
CA THR A 20 2.06 23.31 -6.24
C THR A 20 3.06 22.38 -6.95
N ALA A 21 4.35 22.52 -6.67
CA ALA A 21 5.39 21.66 -7.26
C ALA A 21 5.38 20.23 -6.70
N GLN A 22 4.88 20.04 -5.48
CA GLN A 22 4.89 18.72 -4.82
C GLN A 22 3.71 17.82 -5.25
N ASP A 23 2.65 18.38 -5.82
CA ASP A 23 1.42 17.65 -6.17
C ASP A 23 1.34 17.11 -7.61
N LYS A 24 2.38 17.32 -8.44
CA LYS A 24 2.38 16.85 -9.84
C LYS A 24 3.72 16.27 -10.32
N ALA A 25 4.37 15.46 -9.48
CA ALA A 25 5.21 14.41 -10.06
C ALA A 25 4.26 13.35 -10.64
N GLU A 26 3.94 13.46 -11.94
CA GLU A 26 3.42 12.33 -12.70
C GLU A 26 4.47 11.21 -12.57
N THR A 27 4.23 10.26 -11.65
CA THR A 27 5.20 9.23 -11.31
C THR A 27 5.25 8.21 -12.45
N LYS A 28 5.98 8.53 -13.51
CA LYS A 28 6.23 7.62 -14.64
C LYS A 28 6.98 6.33 -14.23
N ASP A 29 7.43 6.24 -12.98
CA ASP A 29 8.30 5.19 -12.47
C ASP A 29 7.79 4.50 -11.17
N ARG A 30 6.47 4.48 -10.89
CA ARG A 30 6.01 3.72 -9.69
C ARG A 30 6.35 2.25 -9.80
N LEU A 31 6.64 1.67 -8.64
CA LEU A 31 6.78 0.24 -8.47
C LEU A 31 5.46 -0.34 -7.95
N PHE A 32 4.92 -1.31 -8.66
CA PHE A 32 3.79 -2.10 -8.19
C PHE A 32 4.30 -3.43 -7.66
N GLU A 33 3.65 -3.93 -6.62
CA GLU A 33 3.90 -5.26 -6.08
C GLU A 33 2.58 -6.03 -6.05
N MET A 34 2.47 -7.04 -6.90
CA MET A 34 1.40 -8.03 -6.80
C MET A 34 1.78 -9.06 -5.75
N ARG A 35 0.86 -9.30 -4.83
CA ARG A 35 1.02 -10.28 -3.76
C ARG A 35 -0.10 -11.30 -3.84
N THR A 36 0.29 -12.57 -3.82
CA THR A 36 -0.64 -13.70 -3.83
C THR A 36 -0.47 -14.47 -2.53
N TYR A 37 -1.53 -14.51 -1.75
CA TYR A 37 -1.57 -15.19 -0.45
C TYR A 37 -2.40 -16.45 -0.60
N THR A 38 -1.82 -17.60 -0.28
CA THR A 38 -2.56 -18.85 -0.09
C THR A 38 -2.94 -18.94 1.38
N ALA A 39 -4.23 -18.85 1.68
CA ALA A 39 -4.76 -19.06 3.01
C ALA A 39 -4.63 -20.52 3.43
N ALA A 40 -4.49 -20.75 4.73
CA ALA A 40 -4.66 -22.08 5.30
C ALA A 40 -6.10 -22.59 5.07
N GLU A 41 -6.29 -23.92 5.14
CA GLU A 41 -7.58 -24.55 4.90
C GLU A 41 -8.68 -23.96 5.80
N GLY A 42 -9.79 -23.52 5.19
CA GLY A 42 -10.91 -22.86 5.89
C GLY A 42 -10.59 -21.49 6.51
N LYS A 43 -9.43 -20.88 6.22
CA LYS A 43 -9.01 -19.60 6.84
C LYS A 43 -9.17 -18.37 5.95
N LEU A 44 -9.69 -18.50 4.73
CA LEU A 44 -9.79 -17.38 3.79
C LEU A 44 -10.65 -16.23 4.35
N ASP A 45 -11.80 -16.53 4.96
CA ASP A 45 -12.68 -15.49 5.53
C ASP A 45 -12.04 -14.73 6.70
N ALA A 46 -11.33 -15.45 7.57
CA ALA A 46 -10.57 -14.84 8.67
C ALA A 46 -9.40 -13.98 8.14
N LEU A 47 -8.75 -14.43 7.06
CA LEU A 47 -7.74 -13.63 6.37
C LEU A 47 -8.37 -12.33 5.82
N HIS A 48 -9.52 -12.40 5.17
CA HIS A 48 -10.22 -11.23 4.68
C HIS A 48 -10.64 -10.28 5.82
N ALA A 49 -11.14 -10.80 6.95
CA ALA A 49 -11.47 -9.99 8.12
C ALA A 49 -10.24 -9.21 8.62
N ARG A 50 -9.08 -9.87 8.76
CA ARG A 50 -7.83 -9.19 9.13
C ARG A 50 -7.49 -8.04 8.18
N PHE A 51 -7.67 -8.23 6.88
CA PHE A 51 -7.41 -7.17 5.89
C PHE A 51 -8.38 -5.99 6.03
N ARG A 52 -9.68 -6.26 6.07
CA ARG A 52 -10.72 -5.24 6.20
C ARG A 52 -10.60 -4.44 7.49
N ASP A 53 -10.39 -5.14 8.60
CA ASP A 53 -10.54 -4.55 9.93
C ASP A 53 -9.23 -3.90 10.42
N HIS A 54 -8.08 -4.37 9.92
CA HIS A 54 -6.76 -3.95 10.39
C HIS A 54 -5.77 -3.60 9.27
N THR A 55 -5.43 -4.55 8.40
CA THR A 55 -4.27 -4.42 7.50
C THR A 55 -4.39 -3.21 6.58
N ASN A 56 -5.59 -2.93 6.03
CA ASN A 56 -5.76 -1.84 5.06
C ASN A 56 -5.46 -0.47 5.68
N LYS A 57 -5.90 -0.23 6.92
CA LYS A 57 -5.60 1.01 7.64
C LYS A 57 -4.11 1.14 7.95
N LEU A 58 -3.46 0.03 8.30
CA LEU A 58 -2.03 -0.01 8.58
C LEU A 58 -1.18 0.17 7.31
N PHE A 59 -1.59 -0.41 6.19
CA PHE A 59 -0.97 -0.15 4.88
C PHE A 59 -1.01 1.35 4.54
N ALA A 60 -2.19 1.97 4.66
CA ALA A 60 -2.33 3.41 4.45
C ALA A 60 -1.45 4.23 5.41
N LYS A 61 -1.42 3.87 6.71
CA LYS A 61 -0.55 4.51 7.72
C LYS A 61 0.92 4.50 7.33
N HIS A 62 1.39 3.41 6.71
CA HIS A 62 2.80 3.23 6.30
C HIS A 62 3.07 3.64 4.85
N GLY A 63 2.18 4.43 4.24
CA GLY A 63 2.37 4.94 2.88
C GLY A 63 2.30 3.88 1.78
N MET A 64 1.75 2.69 2.07
CA MET A 64 1.52 1.66 1.08
C MET A 64 0.21 1.94 0.35
N GLN A 65 0.28 2.36 -0.91
CA GLN A 65 -0.92 2.68 -1.67
C GLN A 65 -1.59 1.39 -2.14
N ILE A 66 -2.84 1.17 -1.72
CA ILE A 66 -3.65 0.04 -2.16
C ILE A 66 -4.17 0.32 -3.57
N VAL A 67 -3.95 -0.63 -4.49
CA VAL A 67 -4.53 -0.58 -5.86
C VAL A 67 -5.81 -1.38 -5.92
N GLY A 68 -5.84 -2.58 -5.31
CA GLY A 68 -7.03 -3.41 -5.29
C GLY A 68 -6.79 -4.80 -4.71
N PHE A 69 -7.89 -5.53 -4.55
CA PHE A 69 -7.94 -6.90 -4.01
C PHE A 69 -8.88 -7.75 -4.86
N TRP A 70 -8.52 -9.01 -5.05
CA TRP A 70 -9.27 -9.99 -5.83
C TRP A 70 -9.14 -11.38 -5.20
N VAL A 71 -10.12 -12.23 -5.47
CA VAL A 71 -9.99 -13.69 -5.35
C VAL A 71 -10.10 -14.28 -6.75
N PRO A 72 -9.44 -15.41 -7.07
CA PRO A 72 -9.67 -16.10 -8.33
C PRO A 72 -11.16 -16.44 -8.48
N ALA A 73 -11.73 -16.20 -9.66
CA ALA A 73 -13.16 -16.45 -9.90
C ALA A 73 -13.49 -17.94 -10.01
N GLU A 74 -12.55 -18.76 -10.48
CA GLU A 74 -12.77 -20.17 -10.81
C GLU A 74 -11.57 -21.04 -10.41
N GLY A 75 -11.82 -22.36 -10.37
CA GLY A 75 -10.82 -23.38 -10.07
C GLY A 75 -10.47 -23.50 -8.58
N PRO A 76 -9.56 -24.43 -8.23
CA PRO A 76 -9.27 -24.75 -6.82
C PRO A 76 -8.75 -23.55 -6.02
N LYS A 77 -8.05 -22.62 -6.67
CA LYS A 77 -7.49 -21.42 -6.02
C LYS A 77 -8.56 -20.43 -5.55
N ALA A 78 -9.77 -20.46 -6.11
CA ALA A 78 -10.86 -19.59 -5.69
C ALA A 78 -11.23 -19.78 -4.21
N GLN A 79 -10.95 -20.96 -3.65
CA GLN A 79 -11.32 -21.32 -2.28
C GLN A 79 -10.35 -20.81 -1.21
N ASN A 80 -9.12 -20.44 -1.59
CA ASN A 80 -8.07 -20.16 -0.61
C ASN A 80 -7.08 -19.08 -1.03
N THR A 81 -7.34 -18.29 -2.07
CA THR A 81 -6.35 -17.33 -2.59
C THR A 81 -6.85 -15.90 -2.50
N LEU A 82 -6.04 -15.03 -1.91
CA LEU A 82 -6.19 -13.58 -1.97
C LEU A 82 -5.08 -12.99 -2.84
N VAL A 83 -5.44 -12.25 -3.88
CA VAL A 83 -4.54 -11.49 -4.74
C VAL A 83 -4.73 -10.01 -4.47
N TYR A 84 -3.66 -9.26 -4.34
CA TYR A 84 -3.75 -7.80 -4.19
C TYR A 84 -2.52 -7.10 -4.72
N ILE A 85 -2.68 -5.82 -5.04
CA ILE A 85 -1.60 -4.98 -5.57
C ILE A 85 -1.42 -3.77 -4.67
N LEU A 86 -0.17 -3.50 -4.33
CA LEU A 86 0.28 -2.26 -3.71
C LEU A 86 1.13 -1.46 -4.69
N ALA A 87 1.08 -0.13 -4.59
CA ALA A 87 1.94 0.78 -5.33
C ALA A 87 2.87 1.56 -4.38
N PHE A 88 4.08 1.80 -4.86
CA PHE A 88 5.15 2.48 -4.15
C PHE A 88 5.89 3.42 -5.10
N ALA A 89 6.57 4.43 -4.54
CA ALA A 89 7.41 5.32 -5.35
C ALA A 89 8.57 4.56 -6.02
N ASN A 90 9.21 3.64 -5.31
CA ASN A 90 10.31 2.78 -5.77
C ASN A 90 10.52 1.60 -4.80
N LYS A 91 11.55 0.79 -5.04
CA LYS A 91 11.88 -0.40 -4.25
C LYS A 91 12.31 -0.04 -2.83
N GLU A 92 13.09 1.02 -2.67
CA GLU A 92 13.60 1.48 -1.39
C GLU A 92 12.47 1.96 -0.48
N ALA A 93 11.51 2.73 -1.04
CA ALA A 93 10.31 3.17 -0.33
C ALA A 93 9.43 1.98 0.07
N ARG A 94 9.26 1.00 -0.82
CA ARG A 94 8.57 -0.26 -0.50
C ARG A 94 9.22 -0.98 0.68
N ASP A 95 10.54 -1.14 0.68
CA ASP A 95 11.23 -1.91 1.72
C ASP A 95 11.08 -1.24 3.08
N LYS A 96 11.31 0.08 3.14
CA LYS A 96 11.12 0.89 4.36
C LYS A 96 9.68 0.81 4.87
N ALA A 97 8.69 0.95 3.98
CA ALA A 97 7.28 0.84 4.36
C ALA A 97 6.95 -0.53 4.97
N PHE A 98 7.45 -1.60 4.38
CA PHE A 98 7.22 -2.96 4.88
C PHE A 98 7.96 -3.28 6.18
N GLU A 99 9.15 -2.72 6.39
CA GLU A 99 9.86 -2.79 7.66
C GLU A 99 9.08 -2.06 8.77
N ALA A 100 8.63 -0.84 8.51
CA ALA A 100 7.80 -0.06 9.43
C ALA A 100 6.46 -0.74 9.73
N PHE A 101 5.79 -1.28 8.71
CA PHE A 101 4.55 -2.04 8.88
C PHE A 101 4.73 -3.27 9.78
N ARG A 102 5.79 -4.06 9.56
CA ARG A 102 6.02 -5.29 10.34
C ARG A 102 6.40 -5.02 11.79
N SER A 103 7.03 -3.89 12.06
CA SER A 103 7.41 -3.46 13.41
C SER A 103 6.31 -2.68 14.14
N ASP A 104 5.21 -2.31 13.46
CA ASP A 104 4.11 -1.58 14.08
C ASP A 104 3.43 -2.42 15.18
N PRO A 105 3.36 -1.94 16.43
CA PRO A 105 2.71 -2.66 17.52
C PRO A 105 1.25 -3.01 17.23
N ALA A 106 0.53 -2.17 16.49
CA ALA A 106 -0.86 -2.43 16.10
C ALA A 106 -0.95 -3.58 15.08
N TRP A 107 0.02 -3.71 14.18
CA TRP A 107 0.11 -4.87 13.28
C TRP A 107 0.44 -6.14 14.07
N ILE A 108 1.46 -6.08 14.94
CA ILE A 108 1.87 -7.23 15.75
C ILE A 108 0.69 -7.77 16.56
N LYS A 109 -0.06 -6.87 17.21
CA LYS A 109 -1.29 -7.23 17.93
C LYS A 109 -2.37 -7.80 17.01
N ALA A 110 -2.71 -7.10 15.93
CA ALA A 110 -3.75 -7.57 15.00
C ALA A 110 -3.41 -8.94 14.40
N LYS A 111 -2.13 -9.19 14.08
CA LYS A 111 -1.67 -10.49 13.61
C LYS A 111 -1.88 -11.56 14.68
N ALA A 112 -1.40 -11.34 15.90
CA ALA A 112 -1.54 -12.29 17.01
C ALA A 112 -3.02 -12.61 17.29
N ASP A 113 -3.86 -11.58 17.42
CA ASP A 113 -5.30 -11.73 17.70
C ASP A 113 -6.01 -12.49 16.56
N SER A 114 -5.64 -12.23 15.30
CA SER A 114 -6.24 -12.90 14.15
C SER A 114 -5.81 -14.37 13.99
N GLU A 115 -4.67 -14.76 14.56
CA GLU A 115 -4.06 -16.08 14.41
C GLU A 115 -4.23 -16.97 15.66
N VAL A 116 -5.06 -16.57 16.62
CA VAL A 116 -5.36 -17.37 17.83
C VAL A 116 -5.90 -18.76 17.51
N ASN A 117 -6.64 -18.88 16.39
CA ASN A 117 -7.19 -20.14 15.89
C ASN A 117 -6.30 -20.79 14.82
N GLY A 118 -5.00 -20.50 14.85
CA GLY A 118 -4.00 -21.00 13.91
C GLY A 118 -3.60 -19.99 12.84
N LYS A 119 -2.51 -20.32 12.14
CA LYS A 119 -1.92 -19.54 11.05
C LYS A 119 -2.96 -19.29 9.94
N LEU A 120 -3.05 -18.05 9.46
CA LEU A 120 -4.02 -17.69 8.41
C LEU A 120 -3.47 -17.87 6.98
N VAL A 121 -2.15 -17.72 6.79
CA VAL A 121 -1.52 -17.70 5.46
C VAL A 121 -0.43 -18.74 5.39
N GLU A 122 -0.54 -19.70 4.47
CA GLU A 122 0.47 -20.74 4.28
C GLU A 122 1.63 -20.30 3.40
N LYS A 123 1.30 -19.62 2.30
CA LYS A 123 2.27 -19.19 1.31
C LYS A 123 2.03 -17.75 0.91
N VAL A 124 3.12 -17.02 0.71
CA VAL A 124 3.12 -15.66 0.19
C VAL A 124 4.05 -15.60 -1.01
N GLU A 125 3.52 -15.12 -2.13
CA GLU A 125 4.28 -14.85 -3.35
C GLU A 125 4.26 -13.35 -3.64
N SER A 126 5.34 -12.82 -4.20
CA SER A 126 5.49 -11.40 -4.49
C SER A 126 6.15 -11.20 -5.85
N VAL A 127 5.49 -10.42 -6.72
CA VAL A 127 5.98 -10.09 -8.06
C VAL A 127 6.01 -8.58 -8.19
N PHE A 128 7.17 -8.04 -8.55
CA PHE A 128 7.32 -6.62 -8.84
C PHE A 128 6.98 -6.33 -10.29
N LEU A 129 6.20 -5.28 -10.49
CA LEU A 129 5.65 -4.90 -11.78
C LEU A 129 5.98 -3.42 -12.05
N LYS A 130 6.38 -3.14 -13.29
CA LYS A 130 6.45 -1.79 -13.84
C LYS A 130 5.27 -1.58 -14.78
N PRO A 131 4.64 -0.40 -14.80
CA PRO A 131 3.56 -0.14 -15.74
C PRO A 131 4.12 -0.10 -17.16
N THR A 132 3.38 -0.66 -18.12
CA THR A 132 3.65 -0.45 -19.55
C THR A 132 3.26 0.98 -19.96
N ASP A 133 3.71 1.43 -21.12
CA ASP A 133 3.38 2.74 -21.68
C ASP A 133 1.87 2.95 -21.94
N TYR A 134 1.14 1.88 -22.24
CA TYR A 134 -0.32 1.86 -22.41
C TYR A 134 -1.11 1.58 -21.11
N SER A 135 -0.46 1.41 -19.96
CA SER A 135 -1.18 1.23 -18.69
C SER A 135 -1.93 2.51 -18.29
N PRO A 136 -3.22 2.44 -17.92
CA PRO A 136 -3.95 3.59 -17.40
C PRO A 136 -3.50 4.00 -15.99
N ILE A 137 -2.78 3.11 -15.29
CA ILE A 137 -2.22 3.35 -13.96
C ILE A 137 -0.69 3.35 -14.09
N LYS A 138 -0.04 4.48 -13.81
CA LYS A 138 1.41 4.68 -13.92
C LYS A 138 1.99 5.20 -12.63
#